data_AF-A0A9X2IP49-F1
#
_entry.id   AF-A0A9X2IP49-F1
#
_cell.length_a   1.000
_cell.length_b   1.000
_cell.length_c   1.000
_cell.angle_alpha   90.00
_cell.angle_beta   90.00
_cell.angle_gamma   90.00
#
_symmetry.space_group_name_H-M   'P 1'
#
loop_
_entity.id
_entity.type
_entity.pdbx_description
1 polymer ?
#
loop_
_entity_poly.entity_id
_entity_poly.type
_entity_poly.pdbx_seq_one_letter_code
_entity_poly.pdbx_strand_id
1 'polypeptide(L)'
;MNITINRKRSVQEPGDLVSTKGNKLYAIICDHGEKYPYHLLCLETFTIIESYDSLPTNDEIEEDVKDELDGVYQHRDSHITLN
;
A
#
# COMPACT_ATOMS: atom_id res chain seq x y z
N MET A 1 -4.07 -12.03 10.91
CA MET A 1 -3.03 -10.99 10.87
C MET A 1 -3.35 -9.93 11.92
N ASN A 2 -2.41 -9.58 12.81
CA ASN A 2 -2.65 -8.53 13.82
C ASN A 2 -1.83 -7.29 13.46
N ILE A 3 -2.49 -6.26 12.92
CA ILE A 3 -1.89 -4.96 12.57
C ILE A 3 -2.23 -3.97 13.70
N THR A 4 -1.22 -3.35 14.32
CA THR A 4 -1.43 -2.41 15.43
C THR A 4 -1.62 -0.99 14.89
N ILE A 5 -2.78 -0.39 15.18
CA ILE A 5 -3.28 0.83 14.54
C ILE A 5 -2.76 2.09 15.26
N ASN A 6 -2.05 2.96 14.54
CA ASN A 6 -1.84 4.35 14.93
C ASN A 6 -2.38 5.29 13.84
N ARG A 7 -3.70 5.57 13.90
CA ARG A 7 -4.50 6.48 13.05
C ARG A 7 -4.48 6.20 11.52
N LYS A 8 -5.68 6.27 10.90
CA LYS A 8 -5.82 6.29 9.44
C LYS A 8 -5.12 7.53 8.87
N ARG A 9 -4.13 7.33 8.02
CA ARG A 9 -3.51 8.37 7.18
C ARG A 9 -3.70 8.02 5.71
N SER A 10 -3.33 8.93 4.83
CA SER A 10 -3.25 8.67 3.38
C SER A 10 -1.83 8.24 3.00
N VAL A 11 -1.66 7.70 1.79
CA VAL A 11 -0.33 7.50 1.20
C VAL A 11 0.39 8.85 1.09
N GLN A 12 1.63 8.90 1.56
CA GLN A 12 2.46 10.10 1.55
C GLN A 12 3.86 9.87 0.99
N GLU A 13 4.36 8.62 1.03
CA GLU A 13 5.70 8.32 0.54
C GLU A 13 5.83 6.86 0.02
N PRO A 14 6.82 6.59 -0.83
CA PRO A 14 7.25 5.23 -1.11
C PRO A 14 7.66 4.49 0.16
N GLY A 15 7.32 3.22 0.20
CA GLY A 15 7.42 2.36 1.38
C GLY A 15 6.18 2.43 2.27
N ASP A 16 5.14 3.18 1.93
CA ASP A 16 3.87 3.09 2.65
C ASP A 16 3.23 1.71 2.45
N LEU A 17 2.82 1.11 3.57
CA LEU A 17 2.09 -0.14 3.63
C LEU A 17 0.60 0.15 3.68
N VAL A 18 -0.18 -0.54 2.87
CA VAL A 18 -1.63 -0.35 2.77
C VAL A 18 -2.31 -1.65 3.13
N SER A 19 -3.21 -1.61 4.13
CA SER A 19 -4.08 -2.73 4.48
C SER A 19 -5.51 -2.47 4.04
N THR A 20 -6.18 -3.50 3.55
CA THR A 20 -7.60 -3.43 3.19
C THR A 20 -8.47 -4.17 4.20
N LYS A 21 -9.78 -3.88 4.20
CA LYS A 21 -10.75 -4.57 5.05
C LYS A 21 -10.86 -6.06 4.74
N GLY A 22 -10.54 -6.48 3.51
CA GLY A 22 -10.41 -7.86 3.10
C GLY A 22 -9.15 -8.57 3.62
N ASN A 23 -8.41 -8.00 4.58
CA ASN A 23 -7.17 -8.52 5.16
C ASN A 23 -6.02 -8.69 4.15
N LYS A 24 -6.03 -7.93 3.05
CA LYS A 24 -4.91 -7.91 2.11
C LYS A 24 -3.92 -6.83 2.46
N LEU A 25 -2.68 -7.05 2.06
CA LEU A 25 -1.58 -6.11 2.23
C LEU A 25 -0.92 -5.74 0.92
N TYR A 26 -0.63 -4.45 0.82
CA TYR A 26 0.06 -3.85 -0.30
C TYR A 26 1.18 -2.94 0.19
N ALA A 27 2.11 -2.64 -0.71
CA ALA A 27 3.14 -1.64 -0.51
C ALA A 27 3.20 -0.71 -1.72
N ILE A 28 3.39 0.59 -1.48
CA ILE A 28 3.78 1.53 -2.53
C ILE A 28 5.29 1.48 -2.64
N ILE A 29 5.83 1.04 -3.76
CA ILE A 29 7.28 1.05 -4.01
C ILE A 29 7.62 2.06 -5.08
N CYS A 30 8.87 2.52 -5.11
CA CYS A 30 9.35 3.45 -6.12
C CYS A 30 10.53 2.87 -6.89
N ASP A 31 10.46 2.90 -8.22
CA ASP A 31 11.56 2.60 -9.13
C ASP A 31 12.01 3.88 -9.85
N HIS A 32 13.16 4.40 -9.44
CA HIS A 32 13.68 5.66 -9.95
C HIS A 32 14.27 5.48 -11.35
N GLY A 33 13.63 6.10 -12.35
CA GLY A 33 14.10 6.08 -13.74
C GLY A 33 13.01 5.71 -14.74
N GLU A 34 11.89 5.18 -14.25
CA GLU A 34 10.74 4.82 -15.06
C GLU A 34 9.76 5.98 -15.26
N LYS A 35 8.98 5.92 -16.35
CA LYS A 35 7.93 6.91 -16.64
C LYS A 35 6.80 6.88 -15.59
N TYR A 36 6.54 5.71 -15.03
CA TYR A 36 5.55 5.46 -13.97
C TYR A 36 6.29 4.89 -12.76
N PRO A 37 6.94 5.75 -11.96
CA PRO A 37 7.92 5.30 -10.99
C PRO A 37 7.29 4.77 -9.69
N TYR A 38 5.98 4.84 -9.50
CA TYR A 38 5.31 4.35 -8.28
C TYR A 38 4.49 3.11 -8.59
N HIS A 39 4.64 2.05 -7.80
CA HIS A 39 3.94 0.78 -8.03
C HIS A 39 3.19 0.33 -6.78
N LEU A 40 1.93 -0.09 -6.96
CA LEU A 40 1.17 -0.77 -5.93
C LEU A 40 1.46 -2.27 -6.00
N LEU A 41 2.26 -2.76 -5.06
CA LEU A 41 2.69 -4.15 -4.97
C LEU A 41 1.80 -4.91 -3.98
N CYS A 42 1.20 -6.02 -4.41
CA CYS A 42 0.56 -6.97 -3.49
C CYS A 42 1.62 -7.82 -2.77
N LEU A 43 1.62 -7.81 -1.43
CA LEU A 43 2.64 -8.50 -0.64
C LEU A 43 2.37 -10.01 -0.46
N GLU A 44 1.16 -10.47 -0.75
CA GLU A 44 0.83 -11.90 -0.72
C GLU A 44 1.30 -12.62 -1.99
N THR A 45 1.15 -11.97 -3.14
CA THR A 45 1.44 -12.57 -4.46
C THR A 45 2.72 -12.03 -5.08
N PHE A 46 3.31 -10.97 -4.53
CA PHE A 46 4.46 -10.26 -5.11
C PHE A 46 4.22 -9.79 -6.55
N THR A 47 2.99 -9.38 -6.85
CA THR A 47 2.59 -8.88 -8.17
C THR A 47 2.31 -7.38 -8.10
N ILE A 48 2.79 -6.63 -9.10
CA ILE A 48 2.38 -5.24 -9.32
C ILE A 48 0.93 -5.26 -9.79
N ILE A 49 0.08 -4.56 -9.06
CA ILE A 49 -1.34 -4.39 -9.40
C ILE A 49 -1.49 -3.27 -10.42
N GLU A 50 -0.85 -2.12 -10.14
CA GLU A 50 -0.89 -0.94 -11.01
C GLU A 50 0.37 -0.08 -10.81
N SER A 51 0.68 0.75 -11.82
CA SER A 51 1.80 1.70 -11.82
C SER A 51 1.32 3.12 -12.11
N TYR A 52 1.84 4.08 -11.35
CA TYR A 52 1.40 5.47 -11.36
C TYR A 52 2.55 6.41 -11.70
N ASP A 53 2.21 7.55 -12.32
CA ASP A 53 3.17 8.62 -12.62
C ASP A 53 3.50 9.48 -11.38
N SER A 54 2.63 9.43 -10.38
CA SER A 54 2.70 10.14 -9.11
C SER A 54 2.24 9.22 -7.96
N LEU A 55 2.39 9.64 -6.70
CA LEU A 55 1.90 8.85 -5.57
C LEU A 55 0.37 8.70 -5.68
N PRO A 56 -0.17 7.47 -5.62
CA PRO A 56 -1.60 7.26 -5.75
C PRO A 56 -2.35 7.79 -4.51
N THR A 57 -3.56 8.24 -4.74
CA THR A 57 -4.53 8.57 -3.70
C THR A 57 -5.16 7.29 -3.13
N ASN A 58 -5.79 7.41 -1.96
CA ASN A 58 -6.50 6.27 -1.37
C ASN A 58 -7.63 5.78 -2.29
N ASP A 59 -8.38 6.69 -2.92
CA ASP A 59 -9.53 6.35 -3.78
C ASP A 59 -9.08 5.55 -5.02
N GLU A 60 -7.95 5.94 -5.64
CA GLU A 60 -7.36 5.19 -6.76
C GLU A 60 -6.96 3.77 -6.33
N ILE A 61 -6.33 3.64 -5.16
CA ILE A 61 -5.95 2.31 -4.63
C ILE A 61 -7.18 1.44 -4.39
N GLU A 62 -8.25 2.00 -3.77
CA GLU A 62 -9.49 1.25 -3.50
C GLU A 62 -10.16 0.77 -4.79
N GLU A 63 -10.14 1.58 -5.85
CA GLU A 63 -10.66 1.22 -7.17
C GLU A 63 -9.86 0.05 -7.79
N ASP A 64 -8.53 0.13 -7.76
CA ASP A 64 -7.64 -0.85 -8.37
C ASP A 64 -7.69 -2.21 -7.67
N VAL A 65 -7.72 -2.20 -6.33
CA VAL A 65 -7.76 -3.44 -5.53
C VAL A 65 -9.18 -3.96 -5.31
N LYS A 66 -10.20 -3.17 -5.65
CA LYS A 66 -11.63 -3.47 -5.48
C LYS A 66 -11.99 -3.83 -4.04
N ASP A 67 -11.38 -3.12 -3.09
CA ASP A 67 -11.54 -3.30 -1.65
C ASP A 67 -11.27 -1.97 -0.92
N GLU A 68 -11.91 -1.76 0.22
CA GLU A 68 -11.75 -0.53 0.99
C GLU A 68 -10.49 -0.58 1.86
N LEU A 69 -9.82 0.56 2.02
CA LEU A 69 -8.67 0.67 2.90
C LEU A 69 -9.10 0.60 4.36
N ASP A 70 -8.48 -0.33 5.07
CA ASP A 70 -8.55 -0.36 6.52
C ASP A 70 -7.57 0.66 7.12
N GLY A 71 -6.34 0.74 6.57
CA GLY A 71 -5.35 1.74 6.98
C GLY A 71 -4.13 1.82 6.06
N VAL A 72 -3.40 2.93 6.20
CA VAL A 72 -2.08 3.16 5.57
C VAL A 72 -1.07 3.37 6.69
N TYR A 73 0.12 2.77 6.57
CA TYR A 73 1.13 2.72 7.63
C TYR A 73 2.52 3.00 7.09
N GLN A 74 3.34 3.70 7.88
CA GLN A 74 4.73 3.96 7.52
C GLN A 74 5.59 2.73 7.79
N HIS A 75 6.31 2.21 6.79
CA HIS A 75 7.18 1.04 6.97
C HIS A 75 8.19 1.17 8.13
N ARG A 76 8.68 2.38 8.43
CA ARG A 76 9.69 2.61 9.49
C ARG A 76 9.20 2.30 10.89
N ASP A 77 7.92 2.55 11.14
CA ASP A 77 7.29 2.39 12.47
C ASP A 77 6.29 1.22 12.50
N SER A 78 6.21 0.43 11.42
CA SER A 78 5.25 -0.66 11.28
C SER A 78 5.92 -2.01 11.47
N HIS A 79 5.27 -2.87 12.26
CA HIS A 79 5.64 -4.28 12.39
C HIS A 79 4.47 -5.16 11.97
N ILE A 80 4.72 -5.97 10.95
CA ILE A 80 3.78 -6.97 10.44
C ILE A 80 3.99 -8.26 11.23
N THR A 81 2.98 -8.68 11.99
CA THR A 81 2.96 -10.00 12.64
C THR A 81 1.96 -10.91 11.92
N LEU A 82 2.49 -11.94 11.26
CA LEU A 82 1.73 -13.03 10.65
C LEU A 82 1.67 -14.17 11.68
N ASN A 83 0.48 -14.48 12.19
CA ASN A 83 0.21 -15.65 13.03
C ASN A 83 -0.31 -16.79 12.17
#